data_AF-A0A847GVH2-F1
#
_entry.id   AF-A0A847GVH2-F1
#
_cell.length_a   1.000
_cell.length_b   1.000
_cell.length_c   1.000
_cell.angle_alpha   90.00
_cell.angle_beta   90.00
_cell.angle_gamma   90.00
#
_symmetry.space_group_name_H-M   'P 1'
#
loop_
_entity.id
_entity.type
_entity.pdbx_description
1 polymer ?
#
loop_
_entity_poly.entity_id
_entity_poly.type
_entity_poly.pdbx_seq_one_letter_code
_entity_poly.pdbx_strand_id
1 'polypeptide(L)'
;MSIVRRAPFFEVPTHVDVAGQSVLVRPFQLVVWVSIQIRGRLSPRFPAILDTGFSLNFAMQEEHLRSWTDLSPESLRVFGRSRINQQELRLYEASVAVHLNAAGQRDVFRGGDPYELSLREGIIIYPRGNPLGPRLPLLGLRALAQNNLETVIDGQRRELTIRRKRRLFRGW
;
A
#
# COMPACT_ATOMS: atom_id res chain seq x y z
N MET A 1 -13.01 13.69 -1.36
CA MET A 1 -12.73 13.22 0.01
C MET A 1 -11.28 12.74 0.03
N SER A 2 -10.47 13.23 0.96
CA SER A 2 -9.06 12.82 1.07
C SER A 2 -8.93 11.57 1.93
N ILE A 3 -8.12 10.63 1.45
CA ILE A 3 -7.76 9.38 2.12
C ILE A 3 -6.43 9.61 2.84
N VAL A 4 -5.40 10.04 2.10
CA VAL A 4 -4.12 10.51 2.65
C VAL A 4 -4.07 12.03 2.51
N ARG A 5 -3.73 12.74 3.59
CA ARG A 5 -3.77 14.20 3.69
C ARG A 5 -2.41 14.75 4.07
N ARG A 6 -1.69 15.33 3.11
CA ARG A 6 -0.39 15.97 3.36
C ARG A 6 0.55 15.08 4.19
N ALA A 7 0.65 13.79 3.86
CA ALA A 7 1.59 12.91 4.54
C ALA A 7 3.01 13.32 4.14
N PRO A 8 3.90 13.64 5.09
CA PRO A 8 5.24 14.10 4.77
C PRO A 8 6.11 12.95 4.26
N PHE A 9 7.06 13.28 3.37
CA PHE A 9 8.20 12.44 3.03
C PHE A 9 9.50 13.22 3.22
N PHE A 10 10.62 12.50 3.34
CA PHE A 10 11.86 13.06 3.88
C PHE A 10 13.05 12.80 2.96
N GLU A 11 13.99 13.74 2.91
CA GLU A 11 15.24 13.63 2.14
C GLU A 11 16.33 12.84 2.86
N VAL A 12 16.12 12.58 4.15
CA VAL A 12 16.99 11.78 5.01
C VAL A 12 16.30 10.45 5.33
N PRO A 13 17.07 9.39 5.63
CA PRO A 13 16.48 8.16 6.11
C PRO A 13 15.68 8.41 7.40
N THR A 14 14.52 7.78 7.50
CA THR A 14 13.66 7.83 8.70
C THR A 14 13.24 6.42 9.09
N HIS A 15 12.51 6.26 10.19
CA HIS A 15 11.99 4.97 10.62
C HIS A 15 10.47 5.03 10.79
N VAL A 16 9.83 3.87 10.70
CA VAL A 16 8.43 3.65 11.08
C VAL A 16 8.37 2.40 11.96
N ASP A 17 7.54 2.42 12.99
CA ASP A 17 7.41 1.30 13.90
C ASP A 17 6.18 0.45 13.54
N VAL A 18 6.40 -0.84 13.28
CA VAL A 18 5.36 -1.79 12.90
C VAL A 18 5.59 -3.12 13.61
N ALA A 19 4.55 -3.69 14.21
CA ALA A 19 4.63 -4.97 14.93
C ALA A 19 5.81 -5.07 15.94
N GLY A 20 6.12 -3.97 16.63
CA GLY A 20 7.25 -3.90 17.57
C GLY A 20 8.64 -3.80 16.92
N GLN A 21 8.72 -3.62 15.61
CA GLN A 21 9.95 -3.49 14.84
C GLN A 21 10.10 -2.07 14.31
N SER A 22 11.29 -1.49 14.42
CA SER A 22 11.61 -0.22 13.75
C SER A 22 12.17 -0.50 12.36
N VAL A 23 11.50 0.00 11.33
CA VAL A 23 11.84 -0.28 9.93
C VAL A 23 12.31 0.99 9.24
N LEU A 24 13.49 0.90 8.62
CA LEU A 24 14.07 1.99 7.85
C LEU A 24 13.17 2.36 6.65
N VAL A 25 12.94 3.65 6.45
CA VAL A 25 12.36 4.25 5.25
C VAL A 25 13.46 5.06 4.58
N ARG A 26 13.78 4.73 3.33
CA ARG A 26 14.83 5.43 2.58
C ARG A 26 14.36 6.85 2.20
N PRO A 27 15.29 7.78 1.93
CA PRO A 27 14.96 9.08 1.37
C PRO A 27 13.95 9.00 0.22
N PHE A 28 13.02 9.95 0.21
CA PHE A 28 11.97 10.14 -0.80
C PHE A 28 10.98 8.98 -0.98
N GLN A 29 11.03 7.94 -0.14
CA GLN A 29 10.00 6.91 -0.16
C GLN A 29 8.69 7.45 0.43
N LEU A 30 7.62 7.36 -0.36
CA LEU A 30 6.29 7.83 -0.01
C LEU A 30 5.55 6.78 0.80
N VAL A 31 5.45 6.94 2.12
CA VAL A 31 4.79 5.95 2.98
C VAL A 31 3.28 6.18 3.03
N VAL A 32 2.52 5.10 2.85
CA VAL A 32 1.10 5.03 3.18
C VAL A 32 0.87 3.87 4.14
N TRP A 33 -0.05 4.03 5.08
CA TRP A 33 -0.41 2.97 6.02
C TRP A 33 -1.58 2.18 5.47
N VAL A 34 -1.44 0.85 5.48
CA VAL A 34 -2.42 -0.07 4.90
C VAL A 34 -2.75 -1.23 5.83
N SER A 35 -3.86 -1.90 5.55
CA SER A 35 -4.19 -3.23 6.06
C SER A 35 -4.55 -4.14 4.89
N ILE A 36 -4.36 -5.44 5.05
CA ILE A 36 -4.92 -6.45 4.16
C ILE A 36 -6.32 -6.81 4.67
N GLN A 37 -7.28 -6.90 3.76
CA GLN A 37 -8.63 -7.31 4.06
C GLN A 37 -8.93 -8.67 3.42
N ILE A 38 -9.37 -9.61 4.25
CA ILE A 38 -9.82 -10.94 3.82
C ILE A 38 -11.16 -11.21 4.48
N ARG A 39 -12.19 -11.52 3.68
CA ARG A 39 -13.54 -11.88 4.17
C ARG A 39 -14.10 -10.84 5.17
N GLY A 40 -13.86 -9.56 4.91
CA GLY A 40 -14.33 -8.45 5.75
C GLY A 40 -13.51 -8.19 7.02
N ARG A 41 -12.46 -8.97 7.30
CA ARG A 41 -11.55 -8.74 8.43
C ARG A 41 -10.28 -8.02 7.96
N LEU A 42 -9.95 -6.92 8.62
CA LEU A 42 -8.70 -6.19 8.42
C LEU A 42 -7.59 -6.79 9.27
N SER A 43 -6.40 -6.90 8.68
CA SER A 43 -5.16 -7.13 9.42
C SER A 43 -4.79 -5.91 10.28
N PRO A 44 -3.85 -6.08 11.23
CA PRO A 44 -3.10 -4.96 11.76
C PRO A 44 -2.55 -4.05 10.64
N ARG A 45 -2.37 -2.77 11.00
CA ARG A 45 -1.86 -1.73 10.11
C ARG A 45 -0.36 -1.89 9.92
N PHE A 46 0.11 -1.66 8.71
CA PHE A 46 1.53 -1.70 8.38
C PHE A 46 1.88 -0.70 7.26
N PRO A 47 3.15 -0.27 7.14
CA PRO A 47 3.57 0.67 6.13
C PRO A 47 3.73 -0.01 4.77
N ALA A 48 3.33 0.69 3.72
CA ALA A 48 3.65 0.38 2.34
C ALA A 48 4.24 1.62 1.66
N ILE A 49 5.13 1.40 0.69
CA ILE A 49 5.66 2.46 -0.16
C ILE A 49 4.70 2.61 -1.35
N LEU A 50 4.18 3.82 -1.52
CA LEU A 50 3.54 4.21 -2.75
C LEU A 50 4.63 4.35 -3.83
N ASP A 51 4.60 3.45 -4.81
CA ASP A 51 5.55 3.41 -5.90
C ASP A 51 4.81 3.59 -7.23
N THR A 52 4.91 4.79 -7.79
CA THR A 52 4.27 5.13 -9.08
C THR A 52 4.93 4.43 -10.27
N GLY A 53 6.14 3.90 -10.11
CA GLY A 53 6.83 3.06 -11.10
C GLY A 53 6.43 1.59 -11.03
N PHE A 54 5.80 1.15 -9.93
CA PHE A 54 5.31 -0.21 -9.80
C PHE A 54 3.97 -0.39 -10.54
N SER A 55 3.99 -1.17 -11.61
CA SER A 55 2.88 -1.32 -12.57
C SER A 55 1.78 -2.30 -12.14
N LEU A 56 1.93 -2.92 -10.97
CA LEU A 56 0.98 -3.90 -10.41
C LEU A 56 0.20 -3.26 -9.25
N ASN A 57 -0.70 -4.03 -8.64
CA ASN A 57 -1.56 -3.50 -7.57
C ASN A 57 -0.80 -3.36 -6.26
N PHE A 58 -0.33 -4.49 -5.74
CA PHE A 58 0.33 -4.55 -4.44
C PHE A 58 1.29 -5.73 -4.40
N ALA A 59 2.43 -5.53 -3.76
CA ALA A 59 3.41 -6.58 -3.54
C ALA A 59 4.03 -6.50 -2.15
N MET A 60 4.30 -7.65 -1.54
CA MET A 60 5.07 -7.74 -0.30
C MET A 60 5.84 -9.06 -0.26
N GLN A 61 6.80 -9.18 0.65
CA GLN A 61 7.39 -10.46 0.98
C GLN A 61 6.51 -11.23 1.97
N GLU A 62 6.61 -12.56 1.92
CA GLU A 62 5.94 -13.46 2.85
C GLU A 62 6.25 -13.15 4.32
N GLU A 63 7.49 -12.73 4.62
CA GLU A 63 7.88 -12.33 5.98
C GLU A 63 7.06 -11.14 6.49
N HIS A 64 6.85 -10.11 5.66
CA HIS A 64 5.98 -8.98 6.03
C HIS A 64 4.55 -9.45 6.30
N LEU A 65 4.04 -10.41 5.51
CA LEU A 65 2.67 -10.89 5.67
C LEU A 65 2.53 -11.59 7.03
N ARG A 66 3.42 -12.55 7.30
CA ARG A 66 3.40 -13.31 8.55
C ARG A 66 3.63 -12.43 9.76
N SER A 67 4.65 -11.58 9.71
CA SER A 67 5.08 -10.79 10.88
C SER A 67 4.23 -9.55 11.16
N TRP A 68 3.56 -8.98 10.16
CA TRP A 68 2.81 -7.72 10.35
C TRP A 68 1.29 -7.88 10.28
N THR A 69 0.79 -9.02 9.81
CA THR A 69 -0.66 -9.20 9.59
C THR A 69 -1.27 -10.42 10.30
N ASP A 70 -0.45 -11.28 10.90
CA ASP A 70 -0.82 -12.62 11.39
C ASP A 70 -1.46 -13.53 10.33
N LEU A 71 -1.30 -13.17 9.05
CA LEU A 71 -1.77 -13.96 7.90
C LEU A 71 -0.64 -14.80 7.35
N SER A 72 -1.02 -15.84 6.62
CA SER A 72 -0.08 -16.65 5.85
C SER A 72 -0.51 -16.76 4.39
N PRO A 73 0.42 -16.99 3.44
CA PRO A 73 0.05 -17.18 2.04
C PRO A 73 -0.92 -18.35 1.85
N GLU A 74 -0.88 -19.37 2.72
CA GLU A 74 -1.78 -20.53 2.68
C GLU A 74 -3.22 -20.16 3.07
N SER A 75 -3.42 -19.10 3.86
CA SER A 75 -4.75 -18.59 4.22
C SER A 75 -5.43 -17.83 3.08
N LEU A 76 -4.68 -17.50 2.03
CA LEU A 76 -5.14 -16.71 0.90
C LEU A 76 -5.47 -17.59 -0.30
N ARG A 77 -6.58 -17.29 -0.97
CA ARG A 77 -6.93 -17.97 -2.22
C ARG A 77 -6.00 -17.50 -3.33
N VAL A 78 -5.30 -18.44 -3.96
CA VAL A 78 -4.61 -18.20 -5.23
C VAL A 78 -5.66 -18.16 -6.33
N PHE A 79 -5.68 -17.11 -7.14
CA PHE A 79 -6.62 -16.99 -8.26
C PHE A 79 -5.91 -16.85 -9.62
N GLY A 80 -4.58 -16.70 -9.64
CA GLY A 80 -3.82 -16.61 -10.87
C GLY A 80 -2.31 -16.67 -10.68
N ARG A 81 -1.58 -16.49 -11.78
CA ARG A 81 -0.13 -16.35 -11.81
C ARG A 81 0.26 -15.24 -12.78
N SER A 82 1.40 -14.59 -12.53
CA SER A 82 1.97 -13.58 -13.42
C SER A 82 3.47 -13.78 -13.54
N ARG A 83 4.03 -13.51 -14.72
CA ARG A 83 5.48 -13.49 -14.92
C ARG A 83 6.00 -12.06 -14.74
N ILE A 84 6.88 -11.86 -13.76
CA ILE A 84 7.45 -10.55 -13.40
C ILE A 84 8.96 -10.75 -13.29
N ASN A 85 9.74 -9.96 -14.02
CA ASN A 85 11.20 -10.10 -14.09
C ASN A 85 11.63 -11.56 -14.35
N GLN A 86 10.97 -12.21 -15.32
CA GLN A 86 11.16 -13.62 -15.70
C GLN A 86 10.77 -14.65 -14.63
N GLN A 87 10.37 -14.24 -13.43
CA GLN A 87 9.90 -15.11 -12.38
C GLN A 87 8.38 -15.29 -12.45
N GLU A 88 7.90 -16.53 -12.37
CA GLU A 88 6.48 -16.82 -12.17
C GLU A 88 6.10 -16.61 -10.70
N LEU A 89 5.16 -15.71 -10.44
CA LEU A 89 4.66 -15.37 -9.11
C LEU A 89 3.16 -15.66 -9.03
N ARG A 90 2.73 -16.11 -7.85
CA ARG A 90 1.31 -16.35 -7.56
C ARG A 90 0.59 -15.02 -7.30
N LEU A 91 -0.64 -14.92 -7.81
CA LEU A 91 -1.56 -13.83 -7.51
C LEU A 91 -2.58 -14.33 -6.48
N TYR A 92 -2.72 -13.56 -5.40
CA TYR A 92 -3.59 -13.87 -4.28
C TYR A 92 -4.79 -12.93 -4.26
N GLU A 93 -5.97 -13.50 -3.98
CA GLU A 93 -7.22 -12.77 -3.83
C GLU A 93 -7.24 -12.11 -2.44
N ALA A 94 -7.04 -10.79 -2.41
CA ALA A 94 -7.13 -9.96 -1.21
C ALA A 94 -7.39 -8.50 -1.59
N SER A 95 -8.08 -7.76 -0.72
CA SER A 95 -8.19 -6.29 -0.83
C SER A 95 -7.13 -5.63 0.05
N VAL A 96 -6.77 -4.40 -0.28
CA VAL A 96 -5.90 -3.55 0.56
C VAL A 96 -6.68 -2.32 0.97
N ALA A 97 -6.70 -1.99 2.26
CA ALA A 97 -7.36 -0.79 2.77
C ALA A 97 -6.32 0.26 3.17
N VAL A 98 -6.46 1.49 2.68
CA VAL A 98 -5.56 2.61 2.98
C VAL A 98 -6.11 3.43 4.14
N HIS A 99 -5.30 3.61 5.18
CA HIS A 99 -5.70 4.30 6.40
C HIS A 99 -5.56 5.81 6.29
N LEU A 100 -6.45 6.52 6.98
CA LEU A 100 -6.43 7.97 7.04
C LEU A 100 -5.39 8.44 8.05
N ASN A 101 -4.50 9.32 7.59
CA ASN A 101 -3.57 10.02 8.47
C ASN A 101 -4.17 11.34 9.00
N ALA A 102 -3.68 11.79 10.15
CA ALA A 102 -3.83 13.18 10.58
C ALA A 102 -3.08 14.09 9.59
N ALA A 103 -3.66 15.23 9.24
CA ALA A 103 -3.12 16.06 8.17
C ALA A 103 -1.73 16.60 8.54
N GLY A 104 -0.73 16.42 7.67
CA GLY A 104 0.66 16.82 7.97
C GLY A 104 1.44 15.77 8.77
N GLN A 105 0.83 14.64 9.12
CA GLN A 105 1.44 13.56 9.90
C GLN A 105 1.53 12.30 9.05
N ARG A 106 2.63 11.55 9.14
CA ARG A 106 2.77 10.27 8.43
C ARG A 106 2.21 9.11 9.25
N ASP A 107 2.53 9.11 10.55
CA ASP A 107 2.35 7.95 11.44
C ASP A 107 1.28 8.18 12.52
N VAL A 108 0.60 9.34 12.47
CA VAL A 108 -0.56 9.64 13.33
C VAL A 108 -1.82 9.46 12.51
N PHE A 109 -2.77 8.69 13.05
CA PHE A 109 -3.98 8.30 12.34
C PHE A 109 -5.17 9.13 12.77
N ARG A 110 -6.04 9.42 11.81
CA ARG A 110 -7.35 9.97 12.11
C ARG A 110 -8.33 8.82 12.30
N GLY A 111 -9.21 8.92 13.30
CA GLY A 111 -10.35 8.00 13.41
C GLY A 111 -11.22 8.02 12.14
N GLY A 112 -11.80 6.87 11.81
CA GLY A 112 -12.64 6.65 10.63
C GLY A 112 -12.28 5.36 9.90
N ASP A 113 -13.16 4.94 9.00
CA ASP A 113 -12.97 3.71 8.24
C ASP A 113 -11.88 3.88 7.18
N PRO A 114 -10.96 2.91 7.02
CA PRO A 114 -9.97 2.94 5.96
C PRO A 114 -10.63 2.84 4.59
N TYR A 115 -9.96 3.36 3.57
CA TYR A 115 -10.44 3.27 2.19
C TYR A 115 -10.05 1.94 1.57
N GLU A 116 -11.01 1.04 1.39
CA GLU A 116 -10.78 -0.21 0.68
C GLU A 116 -10.50 0.02 -0.81
N LEU A 117 -9.37 -0.52 -1.29
CA LEU A 117 -9.01 -0.58 -2.69
C LEU A 117 -9.54 -1.89 -3.29
N SER A 118 -10.30 -1.76 -4.37
CA SER A 118 -10.61 -2.91 -5.23
C SER A 118 -9.37 -3.27 -6.05
N LEU A 119 -8.83 -4.46 -5.84
CA LEU A 119 -7.62 -4.98 -6.51
C LEU A 119 -7.98 -6.17 -7.39
N ARG A 120 -8.46 -5.93 -8.61
CA ARG A 120 -9.01 -7.00 -9.47
C ARG A 120 -7.99 -8.05 -9.88
N GLU A 121 -6.73 -7.65 -10.02
CA GLU A 121 -5.58 -8.54 -10.29
C GLU A 121 -4.85 -8.94 -9.00
N GLY A 122 -5.51 -8.75 -7.85
CA GLY A 122 -5.07 -9.20 -6.54
C GLY A 122 -3.74 -8.63 -6.09
N ILE A 123 -3.08 -9.37 -5.19
CA ILE A 123 -1.79 -9.00 -4.60
C ILE A 123 -0.73 -10.06 -4.88
N ILE A 124 0.53 -9.66 -4.82
CA ILE A 124 1.67 -10.56 -4.97
C ILE A 124 2.35 -10.73 -3.62
N ILE A 125 2.63 -11.99 -3.28
CA ILE A 125 3.44 -12.33 -2.13
C ILE A 125 4.68 -13.05 -2.65
N TYR A 126 5.82 -12.40 -2.50
CA TYR A 126 7.12 -12.98 -2.83
C TYR A 126 7.48 -14.02 -1.76
N PRO A 127 7.96 -15.21 -2.16
CA PRO A 127 8.46 -16.19 -1.21
C PRO A 127 9.55 -15.59 -0.31
N ARG A 128 9.65 -16.11 0.91
CA ARG A 128 10.69 -15.73 1.86
C ARG A 128 12.09 -15.72 1.22
N GLY A 129 12.86 -14.65 1.46
CA GLY A 129 14.25 -14.53 0.97
C GLY A 129 14.38 -14.30 -0.53
N ASN A 130 13.29 -14.08 -1.27
CA ASN A 130 13.37 -13.82 -2.69
C ASN A 130 14.05 -12.45 -2.96
N PRO A 131 15.16 -12.41 -3.72
CA PRO A 131 15.93 -11.18 -3.93
C PRO A 131 15.21 -10.14 -4.80
N LEU A 132 14.19 -10.54 -5.56
CA LEU A 132 13.34 -9.66 -6.34
C LEU A 132 12.13 -9.14 -5.53
N GLY A 133 11.92 -9.66 -4.33
CA GLY A 133 10.87 -9.21 -3.43
C GLY A 133 11.18 -7.82 -2.86
N PRO A 134 10.17 -6.96 -2.67
CA PRO A 134 10.43 -5.60 -2.27
C PRO A 134 10.80 -5.54 -0.77
N ARG A 135 11.75 -4.67 -0.42
CA ARG A 135 12.22 -4.47 0.98
C ARG A 135 11.11 -4.01 1.92
N LEU A 136 10.14 -3.27 1.40
CA LEU A 136 8.90 -2.87 2.07
C LEU A 136 7.75 -3.21 1.13
N PRO A 137 6.52 -3.46 1.62
CA PRO A 137 5.37 -3.60 0.76
C PRO A 137 5.23 -2.43 -0.21
N LEU A 138 4.85 -2.70 -1.45
CA LEU A 138 4.64 -1.69 -2.49
C LEU A 138 3.16 -1.59 -2.82
N LEU A 139 2.64 -0.37 -2.86
CA LEU A 139 1.35 -0.04 -3.46
C LEU A 139 1.64 0.62 -4.81
N GLY A 140 1.19 -0.01 -5.89
CA GLY A 140 1.52 0.45 -7.24
C GLY A 140 0.49 1.39 -7.86
N LEU A 141 0.87 1.98 -8.98
CA LEU A 141 0.03 2.93 -9.72
C LEU A 141 -1.30 2.30 -10.20
N ARG A 142 -1.28 1.01 -10.53
CA ARG A 142 -2.49 0.28 -10.98
C ARG A 142 -3.58 0.32 -9.92
N ALA A 143 -3.23 0.10 -8.65
CA ALA A 143 -4.19 0.14 -7.55
C ALA A 143 -4.85 1.52 -7.42
N LEU A 144 -4.10 2.61 -7.59
CA LEU A 144 -4.64 3.96 -7.57
C LEU A 144 -5.58 4.23 -8.75
N ALA A 145 -5.13 3.87 -9.96
CA ALA A 145 -5.87 4.11 -11.20
C ALA A 145 -7.21 3.38 -11.23
N GLN A 146 -7.23 2.09 -10.86
CA GLN A 146 -8.45 1.28 -10.81
C GLN A 146 -9.48 1.82 -9.80
N ASN A 147 -9.01 2.47 -8.75
CA ASN A 147 -9.85 3.03 -7.70
C ASN A 147 -10.19 4.51 -7.93
N ASN A 148 -9.90 5.05 -9.13
CA ASN A 148 -10.16 6.45 -9.52
C ASN A 148 -9.62 7.47 -8.49
N LEU A 149 -8.44 7.17 -7.96
CA LEU A 149 -7.78 8.01 -6.98
C LEU A 149 -6.91 9.05 -7.68
N GLU A 150 -6.98 10.27 -7.18
CA GLU A 150 -6.06 11.33 -7.51
C GLU A 150 -4.93 11.34 -6.48
N THR A 151 -3.71 11.33 -6.97
CA THR A 151 -2.49 11.37 -6.17
C THR A 151 -1.73 12.64 -6.51
N VAL A 152 -1.40 13.43 -5.50
CA VAL A 152 -0.59 14.64 -5.62
C VAL A 152 0.66 14.45 -4.79
N ILE A 153 1.82 14.52 -5.44
CA ILE A 153 3.14 14.53 -4.81
C ILE A 153 3.68 15.94 -4.99
N ASP A 154 3.74 16.70 -3.90
CA ASP A 154 4.26 18.05 -3.89
C ASP A 154 5.73 18.01 -3.45
N GLY A 155 6.65 18.17 -4.41
CA GLY A 155 8.09 18.16 -4.15
C GLY A 155 8.59 19.38 -3.38
N GLN A 156 7.91 20.52 -3.50
CA GLN A 156 8.29 21.75 -2.80
C GLN A 156 7.93 21.66 -1.31
N ARG A 157 6.72 21.15 -1.01
CA ARG A 157 6.25 20.95 0.36
C ARG A 157 6.70 19.63 0.96
N ARG A 158 7.14 18.69 0.12
CA ARG A 158 7.49 17.31 0.46
C ARG A 158 6.31 16.56 1.09
N GLU A 159 5.16 16.68 0.45
CA GLU A 159 3.89 16.14 0.92
C GLU A 159 3.23 15.24 -0.13
N LEU A 160 2.61 14.15 0.34
CA LEU A 160 1.73 13.27 -0.42
C LEU A 160 0.26 13.52 -0.03
N THR A 161 -0.60 13.64 -1.03
CA THR A 161 -2.06 13.60 -0.84
C THR A 161 -2.69 12.58 -1.79
N ILE A 162 -3.56 11.73 -1.26
CA ILE A 162 -4.39 10.81 -2.03
C ILE A 162 -5.84 11.14 -1.73
N ARG A 163 -6.64 11.34 -2.77
CA ARG A 163 -8.06 11.67 -2.62
C ARG A 163 -8.91 11.03 -3.71
N ARG A 164 -10.17 10.77 -3.39
CA ARG A 164 -11.15 10.40 -4.42
C ARG A 164 -11.35 11.60 -5.34
N LYS A 165 -11.30 11.36 -6.66
CA LYS A 165 -11.71 12.37 -7.64
C LYS A 165 -13.15 12.79 -7.35
N ARG A 166 -13.41 14.08 -7.21
CA ARG A 166 -14.80 14.59 -7.17
C ARG A 166 -15.42 14.26 -8.52
N ARG A 167 -16.50 13.46 -8.54
CA ARG A 167 -17.36 13.36 -9.73
C ARG A 167 -18.00 14.72 -9.90
N LEU A 168 -17.43 15.55 -10.77
CA LEU A 168 -18.16 16.68 -11.32
C LEU A 168 -19.21 16.06 -12.24
N PHE A 169 -20.48 16.14 -11.87
CA PHE A 169 -21.56 15.93 -12.82
C PHE A 169 -21.39 16.97 -13.91
N ARG A 170 -20.89 16.57 -15.08
CA ARG A 170 -21.14 17.33 -16.31
C ARG A 170 -22.55 16.93 -16.71
N GLY A 171 -23.51 17.78 -16.37
CA GLY A 171 -24.84 17.72 -16.97
C GLY A 171 -24.69 17.81 -18.48
N TRP A 172 -25.38 16.92 -19.17
CA TRP A 172 -25.64 17.03 -20.60
C TRP A 172 -26.62 18.17 -20.84
#